data_AF-A0A7V4T6U6-F1
#
_entry.id   AF-A0A7V4T6U6-F1
#
_cell.length_a   1.000
_cell.length_b   1.000
_cell.length_c   1.000
_cell.angle_alpha   90.00
_cell.angle_beta   90.00
_cell.angle_gamma   90.00
#
_symmetry.space_group_name_H-M   'P 1'
#
loop_
_entity.id
_entity.type
_entity.pdbx_description
1 polymer ?
#
loop_
_entity_poly.entity_id
_entity_poly.type
_entity_poly.pdbx_seq_one_letter_code
_entity_poly.pdbx_strand_id
1 'polypeptide(L)'
;AMYPWQTADDGTEETQSVHFNPKDGSWGPDLSRRQRHVSIAVFNNVYKYITSSNDKKFLHKYGAEIMLEIARFWASAAVYDKKTERFHIKGVMGPDEFHEAIPGSKEHGITDNAYTNIMVVWLLEKMVELMDRLPKKTVKKLQEKTGFKIKETEKWEQMIQKINVKLSKDNIISQFDGYMNLKELDWKGYKEKYGNIHRMDRILKSEGDSPDHYKLAKQADVLMTFYVLAPDEVTHILERLGYPVKDSLEFLKRNYEYYEQRTSHGSTLSKVVHAVVSSYIHAGDTAWEWFFEAMESDVNDTQGGTTLEGIHTGVMAGTLDVIMRYFAGVELSSGQLEINPNMPSHWNMLSFKICDKKQWYHIEITKENILVKLLGRGETKIIATIVGKKVSLAPGKATTVKS
;
A
#
# COMPACT_ATOMS: atom_id res chain seq x y z
N ALA A 1 6.63 -17.89 5.16
CA ALA A 1 7.39 -17.36 4.01
C ALA A 1 7.70 -15.88 4.21
N MET A 2 8.98 -15.57 4.41
CA MET A 2 9.51 -14.20 4.30
C MET A 2 10.09 -14.08 2.89
N TYR A 3 9.41 -13.38 2.00
CA TYR A 3 9.94 -13.09 0.67
C TYR A 3 11.14 -12.13 0.78
N PRO A 4 12.18 -12.31 -0.05
CA PRO A 4 13.31 -11.40 -0.12
C PRO A 4 12.90 -10.02 -0.64
N TRP A 5 13.65 -8.98 -0.28
CA TRP A 5 13.40 -7.63 -0.78
C TRP A 5 13.75 -7.49 -2.26
N GLN A 6 14.86 -8.10 -2.68
CA GLN A 6 15.24 -8.23 -4.08
C GLN A 6 15.53 -9.70 -4.37
N THR A 7 15.03 -10.19 -5.50
CA THR A 7 15.22 -11.59 -5.92
C THR A 7 15.25 -11.66 -7.44
N ALA A 8 15.95 -12.67 -7.95
CA ALA A 8 16.00 -12.98 -9.37
C ALA A 8 15.42 -14.37 -9.66
N ASP A 9 16.25 -15.32 -10.06
CA ASP A 9 15.87 -16.59 -10.70
C ASP A 9 15.50 -17.71 -9.74
N ASP A 10 16.17 -17.84 -8.60
CA ASP A 10 15.97 -18.97 -7.67
C ASP A 10 15.13 -18.64 -6.42
N GLY A 11 14.79 -17.37 -6.22
CA GLY A 11 14.01 -16.90 -5.07
C GLY A 11 14.85 -16.50 -3.85
N THR A 12 16.19 -16.47 -3.94
CA THR A 12 17.05 -16.02 -2.84
C THR A 12 17.09 -14.50 -2.67
N GLU A 13 17.59 -14.06 -1.51
CA GLU A 13 17.79 -12.66 -1.21
C GLU A 13 19.02 -12.12 -1.95
N GLU A 14 18.75 -11.33 -2.99
CA GLU A 14 19.74 -10.67 -3.84
C GLU A 14 19.97 -9.20 -3.43
N THR A 15 19.33 -8.73 -2.36
CA THR A 15 19.54 -7.35 -1.88
C THR A 15 21.00 -7.15 -1.49
N GLN A 16 21.64 -6.17 -2.14
CA GLN A 16 23.00 -5.77 -1.87
C GLN A 16 23.24 -5.54 -0.36
N SER A 17 24.49 -5.72 0.08
CA SER A 17 24.87 -5.51 1.49
C SER A 17 25.45 -4.12 1.75
N VAL A 18 25.76 -3.37 0.70
CA VAL A 18 26.39 -2.05 0.76
C VAL A 18 25.73 -1.11 -0.24
N HIS A 19 25.70 0.18 0.09
CA HIS A 19 25.15 1.25 -0.75
C HIS A 19 26.18 2.38 -0.90
N PHE A 20 26.34 2.89 -2.12
CA PHE A 20 27.24 4.00 -2.42
C PHE A 20 26.51 5.35 -2.28
N ASN A 21 27.11 6.28 -1.53
CA ASN A 21 26.63 7.66 -1.47
C ASN A 21 27.44 8.55 -2.45
N PRO A 22 26.86 8.99 -3.58
CA PRO A 22 27.58 9.83 -4.54
C PRO A 22 27.86 11.25 -4.03
N LYS A 23 27.24 11.70 -2.92
CA LYS A 23 27.48 13.05 -2.37
C LYS A 23 28.85 13.19 -1.69
N ASP A 24 29.33 12.13 -1.05
CA ASP A 24 30.60 12.11 -0.32
C ASP A 24 31.58 11.02 -0.81
N GLY A 25 31.16 10.16 -1.74
CA GLY A 25 31.98 9.10 -2.31
C GLY A 25 32.18 7.90 -1.38
N SER A 26 31.38 7.77 -0.33
CA SER A 26 31.51 6.70 0.67
C SER A 26 30.61 5.50 0.39
N TRP A 27 30.99 4.34 0.94
CA TRP A 27 30.17 3.14 0.99
C TRP A 27 29.67 2.90 2.40
N GLY A 28 28.36 2.71 2.56
CA GLY A 28 27.70 2.35 3.82
C GLY A 28 27.00 0.99 3.73
N PRO A 29 26.50 0.44 4.84
CA PRO A 29 25.65 -0.74 4.81
C PRO A 29 24.35 -0.46 4.06
N ASP A 30 23.85 -1.45 3.32
CA ASP A 30 22.47 -1.45 2.80
C ASP A 30 21.59 -2.34 3.69
N LEU A 31 20.58 -1.72 4.29
CA LEU A 31 19.69 -2.36 5.26
C LEU A 31 18.32 -2.71 4.67
N SER A 32 18.13 -2.53 3.36
CA SER A 32 16.84 -2.69 2.66
C SER A 32 16.24 -4.08 2.81
N ARG A 33 17.05 -5.12 3.07
CA ARG A 33 16.55 -6.48 3.41
C ARG A 33 15.65 -6.55 4.65
N ARG A 34 15.56 -5.46 5.43
CA ARG A 34 14.62 -5.32 6.55
C ARG A 34 13.22 -4.91 6.10
N GLN A 35 13.03 -4.52 4.84
CA GLN A 35 11.74 -4.24 4.22
C GLN A 35 10.95 -5.52 3.95
N ARG A 36 10.59 -6.20 5.03
CA ARG A 36 9.85 -7.47 5.02
C ARG A 36 8.41 -7.29 4.54
N HIS A 37 7.95 -6.04 4.42
CA HIS A 37 6.63 -5.68 3.91
C HIS A 37 6.40 -6.10 2.45
N VAL A 38 7.45 -6.44 1.69
CA VAL A 38 7.31 -7.14 0.40
C VAL A 38 6.46 -8.41 0.50
N SER A 39 6.55 -9.15 1.61
CA SER A 39 5.70 -10.32 1.85
C SER A 39 4.22 -9.94 1.98
N ILE A 40 3.92 -8.79 2.59
CA ILE A 40 2.56 -8.23 2.67
C ILE A 40 2.06 -7.88 1.27
N ALA A 41 2.91 -7.26 0.43
CA ALA A 41 2.56 -6.93 -0.94
C ALA A 41 2.23 -8.19 -1.76
N VAL A 42 3.01 -9.28 -1.61
CA VAL A 42 2.71 -10.57 -2.26
C VAL A 42 1.36 -11.12 -1.78
N PHE A 43 1.09 -11.11 -0.48
CA PHE A 43 -0.21 -11.54 0.05
C PHE A 43 -1.36 -10.72 -0.56
N ASN A 44 -1.22 -9.39 -0.58
CA ASN A 44 -2.21 -8.48 -1.14
C ASN A 44 -2.44 -8.74 -2.63
N ASN A 45 -1.38 -8.94 -3.41
CA ASN A 45 -1.49 -9.24 -4.84
C ASN A 45 -2.22 -10.57 -5.08
N VAL A 46 -1.92 -11.60 -4.29
CA VAL A 46 -2.64 -12.88 -4.36
C VAL A 46 -4.11 -12.68 -3.99
N TYR A 47 -4.40 -11.95 -2.91
CA TYR A 47 -5.76 -11.64 -2.48
C TYR A 47 -6.55 -10.88 -3.55
N LYS A 48 -6.00 -9.80 -4.11
CA LYS A 48 -6.60 -9.03 -5.22
C LYS A 48 -6.81 -9.88 -6.46
N TYR A 49 -5.86 -10.76 -6.79
CA TYR A 49 -5.98 -11.65 -7.94
C TYR A 49 -7.15 -12.63 -7.77
N ILE A 50 -7.28 -13.29 -6.61
CA ILE A 50 -8.34 -14.29 -6.39
C ILE A 50 -9.73 -13.63 -6.31
N THR A 51 -9.83 -12.42 -5.74
CA THR A 51 -11.12 -11.71 -5.63
C THR A 51 -11.60 -11.18 -6.98
N SER A 52 -10.69 -10.64 -7.80
CA SER A 52 -11.00 -10.13 -9.13
C SER A 52 -11.18 -11.23 -10.18
N SER A 53 -10.38 -12.30 -10.17
CA SER A 53 -10.47 -13.35 -11.20
C SER A 53 -11.48 -14.46 -10.88
N ASN A 54 -11.79 -14.66 -9.60
CA ASN A 54 -12.46 -15.86 -9.08
C ASN A 54 -11.77 -17.17 -9.50
N ASP A 55 -10.44 -17.16 -9.69
CA ASP A 55 -9.67 -18.35 -10.03
C ASP A 55 -9.47 -19.28 -8.83
N LYS A 56 -10.50 -20.09 -8.58
CA LYS A 56 -10.48 -21.13 -7.55
C LYS A 56 -9.40 -22.19 -7.78
N LYS A 57 -8.98 -22.43 -9.03
CA LYS A 57 -7.95 -23.43 -9.35
C LYS A 57 -6.60 -22.92 -8.87
N PHE A 58 -6.27 -21.66 -9.16
CA PHE A 58 -5.07 -21.01 -8.63
C PHE A 58 -5.10 -20.95 -7.11
N LEU A 59 -6.22 -20.52 -6.52
CA LEU A 59 -6.37 -20.44 -5.06
C LEU A 59 -6.08 -21.78 -4.37
N HIS A 60 -6.71 -22.86 -4.83
CA HIS A 60 -6.55 -24.18 -4.20
C HIS A 60 -5.18 -24.83 -4.45
N LYS A 61 -4.52 -24.50 -5.57
CA LYS A 61 -3.25 -25.13 -5.96
C LYS A 61 -2.02 -24.36 -5.48
N TYR A 62 -2.12 -23.03 -5.37
CA TYR A 62 -0.99 -22.13 -5.09
C TYR A 62 -1.34 -21.03 -4.09
N GLY A 63 -2.40 -20.27 -4.35
CA GLY A 63 -2.69 -19.03 -3.62
C GLY A 63 -2.85 -19.22 -2.11
N ALA A 64 -3.59 -20.25 -1.68
CA ALA A 64 -3.85 -20.49 -0.26
C ALA A 64 -2.57 -20.83 0.52
N GLU A 65 -1.62 -21.53 -0.11
CA GLU A 65 -0.33 -21.85 0.52
C GLU A 65 0.56 -20.62 0.65
N ILE A 66 0.64 -19.80 -0.40
CA ILE A 66 1.40 -18.54 -0.39
C ILE A 66 0.90 -17.64 0.74
N MET A 67 -0.42 -17.41 0.79
CA MET A 67 -1.05 -16.56 1.80
C MET A 67 -0.86 -17.13 3.22
N LEU A 68 -1.05 -18.43 3.40
CA LEU A 68 -0.87 -19.12 4.67
C LEU A 68 0.56 -18.97 5.20
N GLU A 69 1.55 -19.22 4.36
CA GLU A 69 2.95 -19.15 4.77
C GLU A 69 3.39 -17.72 5.08
N ILE A 70 2.89 -16.72 4.36
CA ILE A 70 3.14 -15.30 4.70
C ILE A 70 2.51 -14.95 6.06
N ALA A 71 1.26 -15.37 6.30
CA ALA A 71 0.60 -15.18 7.59
C ALA A 71 1.39 -15.81 8.75
N ARG A 72 1.88 -17.05 8.57
CA ARG A 72 2.75 -17.74 9.56
C ARG A 72 4.05 -17.00 9.81
N PHE A 73 4.67 -16.43 8.77
CA PHE A 73 5.89 -15.63 8.93
C PHE A 73 5.62 -14.41 9.83
N TRP A 74 4.61 -13.61 9.53
CA TRP A 74 4.30 -12.43 10.34
C TRP A 74 3.86 -12.79 11.76
N ALA A 75 3.11 -13.88 11.91
CA ALA A 75 2.78 -14.41 13.22
C ALA A 75 4.03 -14.85 14.00
N SER A 76 5.06 -15.39 13.33
CA SER A 76 6.33 -15.75 13.97
C SER A 76 7.18 -14.54 14.34
N ALA A 77 7.12 -13.45 13.56
CA ALA A 77 7.89 -12.23 13.79
C ALA A 77 7.37 -11.39 14.97
N ALA A 78 6.09 -11.56 15.33
CA ALA A 78 5.46 -10.82 16.41
C ALA A 78 5.71 -11.44 17.79
N VAL A 79 6.20 -10.61 18.71
CA VAL A 79 6.52 -10.97 20.10
C VAL A 79 5.53 -10.29 21.05
N TYR A 80 4.89 -11.08 21.92
CA TYR A 80 4.00 -10.55 22.95
C TYR A 80 4.80 -9.95 24.10
N ASP A 81 4.54 -8.69 24.46
CA ASP A 81 5.07 -8.06 25.67
C ASP A 81 3.99 -8.02 26.75
N LYS A 82 4.28 -8.63 27.91
CA LYS A 82 3.37 -8.66 29.06
C LYS A 82 3.18 -7.28 29.71
N LYS A 83 4.11 -6.34 29.52
CA LYS A 83 4.03 -5.01 30.14
C LYS A 83 3.06 -4.11 29.38
N THR A 84 3.10 -4.15 28.06
CA THR A 84 2.19 -3.38 27.19
C THR A 84 0.90 -4.14 26.91
N GLU A 85 0.89 -5.45 27.18
CA GLU A 85 -0.15 -6.41 26.78
C GLU A 85 -0.41 -6.43 25.26
N ARG A 86 0.60 -6.06 24.47
CA ARG A 86 0.55 -5.97 23.00
C ARG A 86 1.57 -6.89 22.33
N PHE A 87 1.32 -7.22 21.07
CA PHE A 87 2.32 -7.82 20.19
C PHE A 87 3.12 -6.74 19.49
N HIS A 88 4.43 -6.91 19.47
CA HIS A 88 5.38 -5.99 18.87
C HIS A 88 6.12 -6.68 17.71
N ILE A 89 6.38 -5.93 16.64
CA ILE A 89 7.21 -6.36 15.52
C ILE A 89 8.46 -5.48 15.50
N LYS A 90 9.63 -6.10 15.59
CA LYS A 90 10.93 -5.41 15.72
C LYS A 90 11.85 -5.70 14.55
N GLY A 91 12.83 -4.82 14.33
CA GLY A 91 13.91 -5.03 13.38
C GLY A 91 13.44 -5.01 11.93
N VAL A 92 12.37 -4.26 11.65
CA VAL A 92 11.82 -4.06 10.29
C VAL A 92 12.25 -2.70 9.75
N MET A 93 12.04 -2.49 8.46
CA MET A 93 12.07 -1.18 7.82
C MET A 93 10.72 -1.02 7.10
N GLY A 94 10.08 0.13 7.26
CA GLY A 94 8.82 0.43 6.59
C GLY A 94 9.02 0.81 5.11
N PRO A 95 7.95 1.18 4.39
CA PRO A 95 8.07 1.81 3.07
C PRO A 95 8.96 3.05 3.06
N ASP A 96 9.04 3.80 4.17
CA ASP A 96 10.01 4.87 4.30
C ASP A 96 11.40 4.34 4.67
N GLU A 97 12.26 4.27 3.66
CA GLU A 97 13.62 3.72 3.76
C GLU A 97 14.62 4.62 4.48
N PHE A 98 14.23 5.84 4.84
CA PHE A 98 15.12 6.74 5.58
C PHE A 98 15.30 6.33 7.04
N HIS A 99 14.35 5.55 7.59
CA HIS A 99 14.41 5.07 8.96
C HIS A 99 15.03 3.67 9.04
N GLU A 100 16.35 3.66 9.20
CA GLU A 100 17.19 2.46 9.26
C GLU A 100 17.37 1.94 10.70
N ALA A 101 17.20 2.80 11.71
CA ALA A 101 17.30 2.45 13.13
C ALA A 101 16.55 3.45 14.03
N ILE A 102 16.28 3.04 15.27
CA ILE A 102 15.83 3.98 16.31
C ILE A 102 17.05 4.80 16.79
N PRO A 103 16.96 6.13 16.93
CA PRO A 103 18.07 6.95 17.43
C PRO A 103 18.64 6.44 18.75
N GLY A 104 19.97 6.30 18.80
CA GLY A 104 20.70 5.77 19.96
C GLY A 104 20.66 4.24 20.12
N SER A 105 19.93 3.52 19.25
CA SER A 105 19.96 2.05 19.20
C SER A 105 21.28 1.55 18.62
N LYS A 106 21.76 0.41 19.14
CA LYS A 106 22.85 -0.36 18.54
C LYS A 106 22.36 -1.40 17.52
N GLU A 107 21.05 -1.60 17.46
CA GLU A 107 20.40 -2.55 16.55
C GLU A 107 19.73 -1.81 15.40
N HIS A 108 19.85 -2.38 14.19
CA HIS A 108 19.19 -1.89 12.98
C HIS A 108 17.73 -2.34 12.90
N GLY A 109 16.93 -1.49 12.29
CA GLY A 109 15.50 -1.63 12.10
C GLY A 109 14.70 -0.91 13.18
N ILE A 110 13.50 -0.50 12.80
CA ILE A 110 12.52 0.15 13.66
C ILE A 110 11.61 -0.89 14.32
N THR A 111 10.90 -0.44 15.35
CA THR A 111 9.90 -1.23 16.09
C THR A 111 8.51 -0.67 15.83
N ASP A 112 7.54 -1.55 15.59
CA ASP A 112 6.13 -1.23 15.39
C ASP A 112 5.88 -0.20 14.29
N ASN A 113 6.48 -0.41 13.11
CA ASN A 113 6.10 0.36 11.94
C ASN A 113 4.60 0.22 11.68
N ALA A 114 3.88 1.35 11.63
CA ALA A 114 2.42 1.36 11.59
C ALA A 114 1.86 0.70 10.33
N TYR A 115 2.44 1.01 9.16
CA TYR A 115 2.05 0.34 7.91
C TYR A 115 2.17 -1.18 8.03
N THR A 116 3.33 -1.66 8.48
CA THR A 116 3.59 -3.09 8.70
C THR A 116 2.57 -3.69 9.66
N ASN A 117 2.37 -3.10 10.84
CA ASN A 117 1.51 -3.68 11.87
C ASN A 117 0.03 -3.68 11.47
N ILE A 118 -0.48 -2.58 10.87
CA ILE A 118 -1.87 -2.51 10.38
C ILE A 118 -2.09 -3.55 9.28
N MET A 119 -1.16 -3.65 8.32
CA MET A 119 -1.27 -4.61 7.25
C MET A 119 -1.10 -6.07 7.71
N VAL A 120 -0.36 -6.32 8.80
CA VAL A 120 -0.30 -7.63 9.45
C VAL A 120 -1.63 -8.02 10.07
N VAL A 121 -2.35 -7.08 10.70
CA VAL A 121 -3.72 -7.36 11.17
C VAL A 121 -4.62 -7.70 9.99
N TRP A 122 -4.61 -6.85 8.97
CA TRP A 122 -5.40 -7.06 7.76
C TRP A 122 -5.17 -8.44 7.12
N LEU A 123 -3.91 -8.84 6.89
CA LEU A 123 -3.61 -10.12 6.24
C LEU A 123 -3.98 -11.32 7.11
N LEU A 124 -3.86 -11.20 8.45
CA LEU A 124 -4.26 -12.28 9.36
C LEU A 124 -5.78 -12.43 9.35
N GLU A 125 -6.53 -11.33 9.36
CA GLU A 125 -7.99 -11.36 9.20
C GLU A 125 -8.40 -12.03 7.90
N LYS A 126 -7.85 -11.59 6.76
CA LYS A 126 -8.16 -12.19 5.45
C LYS A 126 -7.76 -13.66 5.40
N MET A 127 -6.68 -14.06 6.06
CA MET A 127 -6.25 -15.46 6.09
C MET A 127 -7.22 -16.31 6.91
N VAL A 128 -7.65 -15.86 8.10
CA VAL A 128 -8.63 -16.57 8.92
C VAL A 128 -9.95 -16.72 8.16
N GLU A 129 -10.47 -15.64 7.58
CA GLU A 129 -11.68 -15.69 6.75
C GLU A 129 -11.56 -16.65 5.56
N LEU A 130 -10.38 -16.68 4.92
CA LEU A 130 -10.12 -17.57 3.81
C LEU A 130 -10.12 -19.03 4.27
N MET A 131 -9.50 -19.35 5.41
CA MET A 131 -9.47 -20.71 5.96
C MET A 131 -10.87 -21.26 6.20
N ASP A 132 -11.80 -20.44 6.67
CA ASP A 132 -13.20 -20.83 6.92
C ASP A 132 -13.96 -21.11 5.62
N ARG A 133 -13.61 -20.41 4.54
CA ARG A 133 -14.28 -20.54 3.23
C ARG A 133 -13.68 -21.63 2.34
N LEU A 134 -12.45 -22.07 2.63
CA LEU A 134 -11.77 -23.08 1.82
C LEU A 134 -12.46 -24.45 1.95
N PRO A 135 -12.54 -25.25 0.86
CA PRO A 135 -13.02 -26.62 0.96
C PRO A 135 -12.17 -27.43 1.95
N LYS A 136 -12.82 -28.25 2.79
CA LYS A 136 -12.13 -29.11 3.78
C LYS A 136 -10.98 -29.94 3.18
N LYS A 137 -11.14 -30.41 1.94
CA LYS A 137 -10.10 -31.15 1.19
C LYS A 137 -8.87 -30.28 0.89
N THR A 138 -9.06 -29.01 0.57
CA THR A 138 -7.97 -28.05 0.33
C THR A 138 -7.25 -27.75 1.64
N VAL A 139 -7.99 -27.49 2.72
CA VAL A 139 -7.41 -27.29 4.05
C VAL A 139 -6.57 -28.49 4.47
N LYS A 140 -7.11 -29.72 4.36
CA LYS A 140 -6.36 -30.95 4.70
C LYS A 140 -5.04 -31.06 3.91
N LYS A 141 -5.05 -30.77 2.62
CA LYS A 141 -3.83 -30.77 1.79
C LYS A 141 -2.81 -29.73 2.24
N LEU A 142 -3.27 -28.52 2.62
CA LEU A 142 -2.38 -27.49 3.16
C LEU A 142 -1.74 -27.98 4.46
N GLN A 143 -2.53 -28.54 5.38
CA GLN A 143 -2.02 -29.10 6.63
C GLN A 143 -1.00 -30.22 6.41
N GLU A 144 -1.28 -31.14 5.48
CA GLU A 144 -0.36 -32.22 5.10
C GLU A 144 0.94 -31.70 4.51
N LYS A 145 0.89 -30.64 3.69
CA LYS A 145 2.05 -30.08 3.00
C LYS A 145 2.92 -29.19 3.91
N THR A 146 2.30 -28.32 4.70
CA THR A 146 3.01 -27.26 5.45
C THR A 146 3.15 -27.56 6.95
N GLY A 147 2.52 -28.63 7.43
CA GLY A 147 2.42 -28.95 8.85
C GLY A 147 1.54 -27.97 9.64
N PHE A 148 0.78 -27.10 8.95
CA PHE A 148 -0.07 -26.12 9.59
C PHE A 148 -1.11 -26.77 10.52
N LYS A 149 -1.21 -26.22 11.73
CA LYS A 149 -2.22 -26.62 12.71
C LYS A 149 -3.24 -25.50 12.86
N ILE A 150 -4.53 -25.84 12.85
CA ILE A 150 -5.61 -24.86 13.07
C ILE A 150 -5.38 -24.08 14.37
N LYS A 151 -4.80 -24.70 15.41
CA LYS A 151 -4.42 -24.03 16.66
C LYS A 151 -3.51 -22.80 16.48
N GLU A 152 -2.74 -22.71 15.40
CA GLU A 152 -1.91 -21.53 15.10
C GLU A 152 -2.78 -20.26 14.95
N THR A 153 -4.05 -20.38 14.50
CA THR A 153 -4.97 -19.25 14.35
C THR A 153 -5.35 -18.62 15.69
N GLU A 154 -5.27 -19.34 16.81
CA GLU A 154 -5.51 -18.79 18.15
C GLU A 154 -4.55 -17.62 18.47
N LYS A 155 -3.28 -17.74 18.04
CA LYS A 155 -2.31 -16.64 18.15
C LYS A 155 -2.68 -15.50 17.20
N TRP A 156 -3.13 -15.82 15.99
CA TRP A 156 -3.47 -14.81 14.99
C TRP A 156 -4.65 -13.97 15.43
N GLU A 157 -5.69 -14.59 15.98
CA GLU A 157 -6.84 -13.89 16.57
C GLU A 157 -6.42 -12.94 17.71
N GLN A 158 -5.49 -13.37 18.57
CA GLN A 158 -4.93 -12.49 19.59
C GLN A 158 -4.14 -11.32 18.98
N MET A 159 -3.34 -11.58 17.94
CA MET A 159 -2.57 -10.54 17.25
C MET A 159 -3.48 -9.51 16.57
N ILE A 160 -4.56 -9.96 15.92
CA ILE A 160 -5.57 -9.10 15.28
C ILE A 160 -6.17 -8.09 16.28
N GLN A 161 -6.22 -8.43 17.56
CA GLN A 161 -6.76 -7.58 18.62
C GLN A 161 -5.69 -6.80 19.39
N LYS A 162 -4.43 -7.24 19.35
CA LYS A 162 -3.40 -6.78 20.29
C LYS A 162 -2.08 -6.40 19.64
N ILE A 163 -1.94 -6.37 18.31
CA ILE A 163 -0.73 -5.77 17.73
C ILE A 163 -0.63 -4.31 18.16
N ASN A 164 0.60 -3.83 18.36
CA ASN A 164 0.82 -2.47 18.80
C ASN A 164 0.74 -1.50 17.61
N VAL A 165 -0.09 -0.47 17.73
CA VAL A 165 -0.08 0.72 16.86
C VAL A 165 -0.16 1.92 17.79
N LYS A 166 0.63 2.97 17.56
CA LYS A 166 0.62 4.15 18.43
C LYS A 166 -0.05 5.31 17.72
N LEU A 167 -0.95 6.00 18.41
CA LEU A 167 -1.52 7.28 17.98
C LEU A 167 -1.01 8.38 18.91
N SER A 168 -0.77 9.57 18.35
CA SER A 168 -0.52 10.79 19.13
C SER A 168 -1.81 11.26 19.82
N LYS A 169 -1.70 12.27 20.68
CA LYS A 169 -2.87 12.92 21.31
C LYS A 169 -3.82 13.56 20.29
N ASP A 170 -3.29 13.92 19.12
CA ASP A 170 -4.03 14.57 18.03
C ASP A 170 -4.54 13.56 16.99
N ASN A 171 -4.57 12.27 17.34
CA ASN A 171 -4.99 11.16 16.47
C ASN A 171 -4.13 11.00 15.20
N ILE A 172 -2.84 11.36 15.27
CA ILE A 172 -1.89 11.05 14.21
C ILE A 172 -1.27 9.68 14.49
N ILE A 173 -1.33 8.76 13.54
CA ILE A 173 -0.65 7.47 13.65
C ILE A 173 0.85 7.75 13.71
N SER A 174 1.55 7.23 14.71
CA SER A 174 3.01 7.26 14.77
C SER A 174 3.58 6.27 13.76
N GLN A 175 4.44 6.72 12.85
CA GLN A 175 5.02 5.87 11.80
C GLN A 175 5.72 4.63 12.36
N PHE A 176 6.37 4.77 13.51
CA PHE A 176 6.94 3.67 14.30
C PHE A 176 7.10 4.10 15.77
N ASP A 177 7.57 3.19 16.61
CA ASP A 177 7.82 3.48 18.02
C ASP A 177 8.94 4.53 18.20
N GLY A 178 8.62 5.64 18.86
CA GLY A 178 9.55 6.75 19.09
C GLY A 178 9.56 7.83 18.01
N TYR A 179 8.92 7.62 16.86
CA TYR A 179 8.89 8.59 15.75
C TYR A 179 8.42 9.99 16.17
N MET A 180 7.41 10.08 17.04
CA MET A 180 6.86 11.36 17.50
C MET A 180 7.87 12.21 18.30
N ASN A 181 8.94 11.61 18.81
CA ASN A 181 10.00 12.26 19.59
C ASN A 181 11.18 12.75 18.71
N LEU A 182 11.17 12.46 17.41
CA LEU A 182 12.21 12.91 16.48
C LEU A 182 12.13 14.43 16.26
N LYS A 183 13.24 15.01 15.82
CA LYS A 183 13.34 16.45 15.53
C LYS A 183 12.55 16.79 14.27
N GLU A 184 12.03 18.00 14.16
CA GLU A 184 11.60 18.50 12.85
C GLU A 184 12.84 18.85 12.01
N LEU A 185 12.76 18.61 10.70
CA LEU A 185 13.79 19.04 9.76
C LEU A 185 13.61 20.53 9.42
N ASP A 186 14.71 21.27 9.24
CA ASP A 186 14.66 22.61 8.64
C ASP A 186 14.44 22.52 7.12
N TRP A 187 13.21 22.22 6.73
CA TRP A 187 12.81 22.06 5.33
C TRP A 187 13.16 23.28 4.47
N LYS A 188 12.99 24.48 5.02
CA LYS A 188 13.25 25.73 4.29
C LYS A 188 14.76 25.91 4.07
N GLY A 189 15.56 25.76 5.12
CA GLY A 189 17.02 25.88 5.02
C GLY A 189 17.63 24.87 4.05
N TYR A 190 17.18 23.61 4.08
CA TYR A 190 17.66 22.59 3.13
C TYR A 190 17.26 22.88 1.69
N LYS A 191 16.02 23.36 1.44
CA LYS A 191 15.58 23.78 0.10
C LYS A 191 16.38 24.97 -0.42
N GLU A 192 16.64 25.97 0.41
CA GLU A 192 17.46 27.15 0.02
C GLU A 192 18.92 26.76 -0.27
N LYS A 193 19.49 25.82 0.48
CA LYS A 193 20.89 25.39 0.33
C LYS A 193 21.11 24.44 -0.85
N TYR A 194 20.20 23.49 -1.09
CA TYR A 194 20.41 22.40 -2.05
C TYR A 194 19.49 22.43 -3.27
N GLY A 195 18.38 23.18 -3.22
CA GLY A 195 17.33 23.16 -4.22
C GLY A 195 16.55 21.84 -4.21
N ASN A 196 17.15 20.78 -4.75
CA ASN A 196 16.57 19.44 -4.76
C ASN A 196 16.91 18.67 -3.47
N ILE A 197 15.88 18.40 -2.69
CA ILE A 197 15.98 17.70 -1.40
C ILE A 197 15.39 16.28 -1.44
N HIS A 198 15.14 15.70 -2.62
CA HIS A 198 14.55 14.36 -2.74
C HIS A 198 15.43 13.29 -2.07
N ARG A 199 16.75 13.44 -2.09
CA ARG A 199 17.69 12.50 -1.47
C ARG A 199 18.29 13.05 -0.18
N MET A 200 17.43 13.37 0.78
CA MET A 200 17.85 13.83 2.10
C MET A 200 18.75 12.83 2.83
N ASP A 201 18.59 11.53 2.58
CA ASP A 201 19.52 10.50 3.07
C ASP A 201 20.96 10.79 2.68
N ARG A 202 21.20 11.08 1.40
CA ARG A 202 22.54 11.36 0.87
C ARG A 202 23.09 12.68 1.41
N ILE A 203 22.23 13.68 1.51
CA ILE A 203 22.58 15.02 2.01
C ILE A 203 22.99 14.94 3.49
N LEU A 204 22.12 14.40 4.36
CA LEU A 204 22.38 14.31 5.80
C LEU A 204 23.61 13.45 6.09
N LYS A 205 23.75 12.28 5.42
CA LYS A 205 24.93 11.42 5.59
C LYS A 205 26.22 12.16 5.21
N SER A 206 26.21 12.97 4.14
CA SER A 206 27.38 13.78 3.75
C SER A 206 27.73 14.90 4.73
N GLU A 207 26.78 15.31 5.57
CA GLU A 207 26.97 16.27 6.66
C GLU A 207 27.33 15.59 8.00
N GLY A 208 27.49 14.26 8.01
CA GLY A 208 27.75 13.49 9.23
C GLY A 208 26.51 13.30 10.12
N ASP A 209 25.31 13.44 9.55
CA ASP A 209 24.02 13.27 10.22
C ASP A 209 23.21 12.10 9.64
N SER A 210 22.05 11.78 10.22
CA SER A 210 21.16 10.71 9.75
C SER A 210 19.70 11.17 9.66
N PRO A 211 18.96 10.76 8.61
CA PRO A 211 17.50 10.90 8.58
C PRO A 211 16.79 10.31 9.80
N ASP A 212 17.37 9.29 10.46
CA ASP A 212 16.80 8.67 11.66
C ASP A 212 16.52 9.67 12.78
N HIS A 213 17.22 10.81 12.81
CA HIS A 213 17.05 11.84 13.84
C HIS A 213 15.83 12.76 13.63
N TYR A 214 15.18 12.68 12.47
CA TYR A 214 14.20 13.66 12.03
C TYR A 214 12.85 13.03 11.66
N LYS A 215 11.77 13.79 11.79
CA LYS A 215 10.46 13.48 11.21
C LYS A 215 10.51 13.78 9.71
N LEU A 216 11.19 12.91 8.97
CA LEU A 216 11.52 13.07 7.56
C LEU A 216 11.32 11.73 6.87
N ALA A 217 10.47 11.71 5.85
CA ALA A 217 10.22 10.52 5.04
C ALA A 217 10.75 10.64 3.62
N LYS A 218 11.23 9.52 3.07
CA LYS A 218 11.55 9.37 1.65
C LYS A 218 10.28 9.38 0.80
N GLN A 219 9.27 8.66 1.27
CA GLN A 219 8.05 8.35 0.55
C GLN A 219 6.92 8.05 1.54
N ALA A 220 5.70 7.89 1.04
CA ALA A 220 4.57 7.52 1.87
C ALA A 220 4.82 6.19 2.63
N ASP A 221 4.64 6.24 3.95
CA ASP A 221 4.68 5.07 4.85
C ASP A 221 3.32 4.89 5.55
N VAL A 222 2.96 5.75 6.50
CA VAL A 222 1.60 5.74 7.08
C VAL A 222 0.53 5.89 6.01
N LEU A 223 0.74 6.83 5.07
CA LEU A 223 -0.19 7.06 3.95
C LEU A 223 -0.24 5.88 2.96
N MET A 224 0.79 5.02 2.92
CA MET A 224 0.75 3.79 2.13
C MET A 224 -0.35 2.84 2.62
N THR A 225 -0.72 2.90 3.89
CA THR A 225 -1.85 2.13 4.44
C THR A 225 -3.16 2.52 3.76
N PHE A 226 -3.39 3.82 3.57
CA PHE A 226 -4.59 4.37 2.92
C PHE A 226 -4.53 4.29 1.39
N TYR A 227 -3.33 4.13 0.82
CA TYR A 227 -3.22 3.71 -0.57
C TYR A 227 -3.67 2.26 -0.73
N VAL A 228 -3.24 1.35 0.14
CA VAL A 228 -3.53 -0.08 -0.02
C VAL A 228 -4.98 -0.42 0.38
N LEU A 229 -5.49 0.18 1.45
CA LEU A 229 -6.80 -0.09 2.05
C LEU A 229 -7.67 1.18 2.01
N ALA A 230 -8.98 1.00 1.88
CA ALA A 230 -9.91 2.12 1.99
C ALA A 230 -9.86 2.73 3.41
N PRO A 231 -10.15 4.03 3.58
CA PRO A 231 -10.12 4.70 4.89
C PRO A 231 -10.92 3.95 5.97
N ASP A 232 -12.12 3.47 5.61
CA ASP A 232 -12.98 2.70 6.52
C ASP A 232 -12.36 1.37 6.97
N GLU A 233 -11.61 0.69 6.10
CA GLU A 233 -10.94 -0.57 6.45
C GLU A 233 -9.76 -0.32 7.39
N VAL A 234 -9.02 0.78 7.20
CA VAL A 234 -7.96 1.19 8.13
C VAL A 234 -8.55 1.52 9.50
N THR A 235 -9.63 2.30 9.56
CA THR A 235 -10.26 2.66 10.83
C THR A 235 -10.89 1.46 11.52
N HIS A 236 -11.47 0.51 10.77
CA HIS A 236 -11.98 -0.73 11.33
C HIS A 236 -10.88 -1.53 12.04
N ILE A 237 -9.69 -1.63 11.44
CA ILE A 237 -8.53 -2.29 12.07
C ILE A 237 -8.12 -1.54 13.35
N LEU A 238 -8.06 -0.21 13.31
CA LEU A 238 -7.71 0.61 14.48
C LEU A 238 -8.72 0.45 15.62
N GLU A 239 -10.02 0.42 15.31
CA GLU A 239 -11.10 0.17 16.28
C GLU A 239 -10.92 -1.18 16.97
N ARG A 240 -10.63 -2.23 16.20
CA ARG A 240 -10.34 -3.58 16.73
C ARG A 240 -9.10 -3.62 17.63
N LEU A 241 -8.14 -2.74 17.40
CA LEU A 241 -6.96 -2.56 18.25
C LEU A 241 -7.22 -1.64 19.45
N GLY A 242 -8.44 -1.15 19.63
CA GLY A 242 -8.84 -0.30 20.76
C GLY A 242 -8.64 1.20 20.52
N TYR A 243 -8.54 1.64 19.26
CA TYR A 243 -8.43 3.04 18.88
C TYR A 243 -9.66 3.48 18.09
N PRO A 244 -10.75 3.90 18.76
CA PRO A 244 -11.98 4.27 18.06
C PRO A 244 -11.78 5.51 17.20
N VAL A 245 -12.17 5.43 15.92
CA VAL A 245 -12.11 6.53 14.97
C VAL A 245 -13.52 6.89 14.52
N LYS A 246 -13.96 8.13 14.78
CA LYS A 246 -15.34 8.54 14.51
C LYS A 246 -15.65 8.75 13.03
N ASP A 247 -14.68 9.29 12.29
CA ASP A 247 -14.81 9.65 10.89
C ASP A 247 -13.48 9.30 10.20
N SER A 248 -13.55 8.37 9.25
CA SER A 248 -12.38 7.82 8.57
C SER A 248 -11.72 8.81 7.62
N LEU A 249 -12.52 9.68 6.97
CA LEU A 249 -12.01 10.69 6.03
C LEU A 249 -11.36 11.85 6.76
N GLU A 250 -11.95 12.33 7.86
CA GLU A 250 -11.34 13.35 8.71
C GLU A 250 -10.05 12.83 9.38
N PHE A 251 -10.04 11.55 9.79
CA PHE A 251 -8.83 10.92 10.33
C PHE A 251 -7.73 10.79 9.28
N LEU A 252 -8.08 10.36 8.06
CA LEU A 252 -7.15 10.33 6.94
C LEU A 252 -6.60 11.73 6.64
N LYS A 253 -7.47 12.74 6.54
CA LYS A 253 -7.10 14.12 6.24
C LYS A 253 -6.04 14.64 7.21
N ARG A 254 -6.23 14.43 8.52
CA ARG A 254 -5.25 14.82 9.55
C ARG A 254 -3.90 14.13 9.37
N ASN A 255 -3.90 12.83 9.10
CA ASN A 255 -2.67 12.08 8.85
C ASN A 255 -2.01 12.53 7.54
N TYR A 256 -2.78 12.81 6.49
CA TYR A 256 -2.25 13.32 5.22
C TYR A 256 -1.58 14.68 5.41
N GLU A 257 -2.27 15.65 6.01
CA GLU A 257 -1.71 16.99 6.28
C GLU A 257 -0.43 16.92 7.15
N TYR A 258 -0.37 15.97 8.06
CA TYR A 258 0.82 15.75 8.90
C TYR A 258 2.01 15.17 8.13
N TYR A 259 1.78 14.12 7.33
CA TYR A 259 2.84 13.35 6.68
C TYR A 259 3.29 13.95 5.34
N GLU A 260 2.40 14.60 4.58
CA GLU A 260 2.76 15.27 3.32
C GLU A 260 3.83 16.34 3.56
N GLN A 261 3.65 17.18 4.58
CA GLN A 261 4.63 18.22 4.97
C GLN A 261 5.99 17.67 5.41
N ARG A 262 6.07 16.36 5.70
CA ARG A 262 7.27 15.67 6.19
C ARG A 262 7.86 14.71 5.17
N THR A 263 7.35 14.71 3.94
CA THR A 263 7.80 13.81 2.88
C THR A 263 8.66 14.55 1.86
N SER A 264 9.88 14.06 1.63
CA SER A 264 10.81 14.63 0.64
C SER A 264 10.50 14.20 -0.79
N HIS A 265 9.65 13.18 -0.98
CA HIS A 265 9.33 12.55 -2.26
C HIS A 265 10.58 12.04 -3.00
N GLY A 266 11.53 11.48 -2.25
CA GLY A 266 12.75 10.81 -2.73
C GLY A 266 12.54 9.57 -3.58
N SER A 267 11.30 9.10 -3.67
CA SER A 267 10.85 8.03 -4.56
C SER A 267 9.69 8.51 -5.40
N THR A 268 9.76 8.23 -6.69
CA THR A 268 8.70 8.52 -7.66
C THR A 268 7.38 7.79 -7.31
N LEU A 269 7.44 6.64 -6.64
CA LEU A 269 6.24 5.96 -6.12
C LEU A 269 5.47 6.78 -5.08
N SER A 270 6.14 7.70 -4.38
CA SER A 270 5.47 8.58 -3.41
C SER A 270 4.34 9.36 -4.07
N LYS A 271 4.55 9.83 -5.31
CA LYS A 271 3.59 10.66 -6.06
C LYS A 271 2.33 9.87 -6.43
N VAL A 272 2.47 8.60 -6.81
CA VAL A 272 1.35 7.69 -7.07
C VAL A 272 0.49 7.51 -5.82
N VAL A 273 1.12 7.30 -4.66
CA VAL A 273 0.41 7.16 -3.39
C VAL A 273 -0.34 8.45 -3.04
N HIS A 274 0.32 9.59 -3.15
CA HIS A 274 -0.30 10.88 -2.83
C HIS A 274 -1.47 11.20 -3.78
N ALA A 275 -1.38 10.87 -5.06
CA ALA A 275 -2.48 11.06 -6.02
C ALA A 275 -3.77 10.31 -5.60
N VAL A 276 -3.65 9.07 -5.13
CA VAL A 276 -4.80 8.27 -4.66
C VAL A 276 -5.27 8.68 -3.26
N VAL A 277 -4.35 9.03 -2.36
CA VAL A 277 -4.73 9.38 -0.99
C VAL A 277 -5.35 10.78 -0.92
N SER A 278 -4.77 11.77 -1.60
CA SER A 278 -5.31 13.15 -1.67
C SER A 278 -6.74 13.17 -2.24
N SER A 279 -7.00 12.22 -3.12
CA SER A 279 -8.28 11.93 -3.78
C SER A 279 -9.46 11.71 -2.81
N TYR A 280 -9.20 11.18 -1.62
CA TYR A 280 -10.22 10.97 -0.59
C TYR A 280 -10.58 12.25 0.19
N ILE A 281 -9.73 13.28 0.15
CA ILE A 281 -9.76 14.40 1.11
C ILE A 281 -9.76 15.79 0.47
N HIS A 282 -9.28 15.90 -0.77
CA HIS A 282 -9.20 17.15 -1.51
C HIS A 282 -10.08 17.05 -2.75
N ALA A 283 -10.94 18.04 -2.93
CA ALA A 283 -11.62 18.25 -4.20
C ALA A 283 -10.68 19.01 -5.15
N GLY A 284 -10.80 18.78 -6.45
CA GLY A 284 -10.08 19.54 -7.48
C GLY A 284 -8.77 18.92 -7.93
N ASP A 285 -7.79 19.78 -8.26
CA ASP A 285 -6.66 19.42 -9.12
C ASP A 285 -5.45 18.80 -8.37
N THR A 286 -5.45 18.73 -7.03
CA THR A 286 -4.29 18.20 -6.26
C THR A 286 -3.89 16.79 -6.67
N ALA A 287 -4.87 15.90 -6.85
CA ALA A 287 -4.58 14.53 -7.30
C ALA A 287 -4.07 14.49 -8.75
N TRP A 288 -4.50 15.44 -9.59
CA TRP A 288 -3.99 15.60 -10.95
C TRP A 288 -2.53 16.08 -10.94
N GLU A 289 -2.17 17.04 -10.10
CA GLU A 289 -0.79 17.52 -9.95
C GLU A 289 0.15 16.37 -9.57
N TRP A 290 -0.21 15.59 -8.54
CA TRP A 290 0.57 14.40 -8.15
C TRP A 290 0.68 13.36 -9.27
N PHE A 291 -0.42 13.08 -9.95
CA PHE A 291 -0.45 12.15 -11.06
C PHE A 291 0.43 12.61 -12.22
N PHE A 292 0.34 13.88 -12.59
CA PHE A 292 1.11 14.47 -13.68
C PHE A 292 2.62 14.42 -13.37
N GLU A 293 3.00 14.80 -12.15
CA GLU A 293 4.39 14.69 -11.71
C GLU A 293 4.91 13.24 -11.68
N ALA A 294 4.04 12.25 -11.45
CA ALA A 294 4.42 10.84 -11.53
C ALA A 294 4.64 10.42 -13.00
N MET A 295 3.80 10.87 -13.93
CA MET A 295 3.96 10.59 -15.37
C MET A 295 5.23 11.21 -15.95
N GLU A 296 5.60 12.42 -15.52
CA GLU A 296 6.79 13.11 -16.02
C GLU A 296 8.11 12.52 -15.52
N SER A 297 8.06 11.61 -14.54
CA SER A 297 9.25 11.17 -13.80
C SER A 297 10.38 10.62 -14.69
N ASP A 298 10.06 9.64 -15.54
CA ASP A 298 11.00 9.05 -16.51
C ASP A 298 11.26 9.98 -17.69
N VAL A 299 10.21 10.63 -18.22
CA VAL A 299 10.30 11.47 -19.44
C VAL A 299 11.25 12.64 -19.25
N ASN A 300 11.23 13.27 -18.07
CA ASN A 300 12.04 14.44 -17.74
C ASN A 300 13.22 14.11 -16.81
N ASP A 301 13.46 12.83 -16.50
CA ASP A 301 14.51 12.35 -15.57
C ASP A 301 14.53 13.15 -14.26
N THR A 302 13.36 13.28 -13.62
CA THR A 302 13.14 14.20 -12.48
C THR A 302 14.00 13.91 -11.25
N GLN A 303 14.52 12.68 -11.12
CA GLN A 303 15.43 12.28 -10.04
C GLN A 303 16.92 12.48 -10.37
N GLY A 304 17.26 12.76 -11.64
CA GLY A 304 18.60 13.05 -12.11
C GLY A 304 19.49 11.82 -12.19
N GLY A 305 19.54 11.20 -13.36
CA GLY A 305 20.44 10.11 -13.73
C GLY A 305 19.87 8.70 -13.55
N THR A 306 18.75 8.54 -12.84
CA THR A 306 18.15 7.22 -12.59
C THR A 306 17.48 6.64 -13.84
N THR A 307 16.90 7.47 -14.70
CA THR A 307 16.27 6.99 -15.94
C THR A 307 17.29 6.32 -16.87
N LEU A 308 18.55 6.77 -16.84
CA LEU A 308 19.64 6.16 -17.60
C LEU A 308 19.99 4.75 -17.10
N GLU A 309 19.74 4.46 -15.82
CA GLU A 309 19.95 3.14 -15.20
C GLU A 309 18.78 2.19 -15.51
N GLY A 310 17.57 2.74 -15.72
CA GLY A 310 16.40 2.00 -16.16
C GLY A 310 15.09 2.77 -15.96
N ILE A 311 14.03 2.35 -16.65
CA ILE A 311 12.68 2.92 -16.49
C ILE A 311 12.04 2.50 -15.17
N HIS A 312 11.23 3.39 -14.58
CA HIS A 312 10.55 3.15 -13.30
C HIS A 312 9.25 2.38 -13.48
N THR A 313 9.35 1.07 -13.76
CA THR A 313 8.19 0.20 -14.04
C THR A 313 7.08 0.24 -12.98
N GLY A 314 7.44 0.38 -11.69
CA GLY A 314 6.46 0.51 -10.60
C GLY A 314 5.61 1.77 -10.72
N VAL A 315 6.19 2.88 -11.16
CA VAL A 315 5.47 4.15 -11.38
C VAL A 315 4.62 4.08 -12.63
N MET A 316 5.14 3.49 -13.71
CA MET A 316 4.38 3.28 -14.95
C MET A 316 3.12 2.44 -14.70
N ALA A 317 3.23 1.37 -13.89
CA ALA A 317 2.06 0.59 -13.49
C ALA A 317 1.15 1.39 -12.53
N GLY A 318 1.74 2.12 -11.59
CA GLY A 318 1.01 2.95 -10.62
C GLY A 318 0.18 4.06 -11.26
N THR A 319 0.65 4.69 -12.33
CA THR A 319 -0.12 5.73 -13.04
C THR A 319 -1.35 5.16 -13.72
N LEU A 320 -1.29 3.92 -14.25
CA LEU A 320 -2.47 3.22 -14.75
C LEU A 320 -3.47 2.90 -13.63
N ASP A 321 -2.98 2.50 -12.45
CA ASP A 321 -3.83 2.29 -11.26
C ASP A 321 -4.55 3.59 -10.85
N VAL A 322 -3.87 4.74 -10.86
CA VAL A 322 -4.50 6.05 -10.56
C VAL A 322 -5.61 6.37 -11.57
N ILE A 323 -5.39 6.15 -12.87
CA ILE A 323 -6.43 6.36 -13.90
C ILE A 323 -7.65 5.50 -13.61
N MET A 324 -7.44 4.23 -13.29
CA MET A 324 -8.49 3.25 -13.13
C MET A 324 -9.26 3.42 -11.82
N ARG A 325 -8.54 3.47 -10.70
CA ARG A 325 -9.12 3.50 -9.36
C ARG A 325 -9.65 4.87 -8.99
N TYR A 326 -8.97 5.95 -9.40
CA TYR A 326 -9.34 7.29 -9.00
C TYR A 326 -10.09 8.04 -10.10
N PHE A 327 -9.46 8.34 -11.24
CA PHE A 327 -10.09 9.19 -12.25
C PHE A 327 -11.34 8.55 -12.86
N ALA A 328 -11.28 7.24 -13.16
CA ALA A 328 -12.45 6.47 -13.56
C ALA A 328 -13.34 6.07 -12.38
N GLY A 329 -12.80 6.07 -11.16
CA GLY A 329 -13.53 5.70 -9.94
C GLY A 329 -14.00 4.25 -9.92
N VAL A 330 -13.24 3.33 -10.52
CA VAL A 330 -13.62 1.91 -10.61
C VAL A 330 -13.30 1.21 -9.28
N GLU A 331 -14.32 0.62 -8.68
CA GLU A 331 -14.21 -0.24 -7.51
C GLU A 331 -14.82 -1.63 -7.81
N LEU A 332 -14.09 -2.69 -7.45
CA LEU A 332 -14.44 -4.09 -7.75
C LEU A 332 -14.51 -4.97 -6.49
N SER A 333 -13.99 -4.49 -5.35
CA SER A 333 -13.85 -5.25 -4.11
C SER A 333 -15.18 -5.51 -3.40
N SER A 334 -16.21 -4.69 -3.63
CA SER A 334 -17.58 -4.87 -3.07
C SER A 334 -18.34 -6.06 -3.65
N GLY A 335 -17.73 -6.77 -4.62
CA GLY A 335 -18.32 -7.90 -5.30
C GLY A 335 -19.19 -7.53 -6.50
N GLN A 336 -19.47 -6.24 -6.70
CA GLN A 336 -20.16 -5.66 -7.85
C GLN A 336 -19.29 -4.56 -8.46
N LEU A 337 -19.46 -4.27 -9.75
CA LEU A 337 -18.79 -3.15 -10.39
C LEU A 337 -19.37 -1.83 -9.86
N GLU A 338 -18.53 -0.99 -9.30
CA GLU A 338 -18.88 0.37 -8.93
C GLU A 338 -18.03 1.39 -9.71
N ILE A 339 -18.66 2.48 -10.16
CA ILE A 339 -18.02 3.54 -10.93
C ILE A 339 -18.46 4.89 -10.37
N ASN A 340 -17.52 5.64 -9.81
CA ASN A 340 -17.72 7.00 -9.33
C ASN A 340 -16.60 7.94 -9.83
N PRO A 341 -16.67 8.41 -11.08
CA PRO A 341 -15.55 9.08 -11.73
C PRO A 341 -15.22 10.43 -11.10
N ASN A 342 -13.94 10.79 -11.14
CA ASN A 342 -13.46 12.10 -10.73
C ASN A 342 -12.46 12.65 -11.77
N MET A 343 -12.92 12.86 -13.00
CA MET A 343 -12.05 13.28 -14.10
C MET A 343 -11.58 14.73 -13.94
N PRO A 344 -10.31 15.04 -14.27
CA PRO A 344 -9.83 16.42 -14.37
C PRO A 344 -10.68 17.24 -15.33
N SER A 345 -10.84 18.53 -15.03
CA SER A 345 -11.72 19.44 -15.80
C SER A 345 -11.37 19.56 -17.29
N HIS A 346 -10.11 19.32 -17.66
CA HIS A 346 -9.60 19.38 -19.02
C HIS A 346 -9.76 18.05 -19.80
N TRP A 347 -10.18 16.95 -19.15
CA TRP A 347 -10.48 15.69 -19.83
C TRP A 347 -11.88 15.73 -20.45
N ASN A 348 -11.96 15.39 -21.74
CA ASN A 348 -13.23 15.31 -22.46
C ASN A 348 -13.86 13.91 -22.37
N MET A 349 -13.02 12.88 -22.44
CA MET A 349 -13.45 11.49 -22.42
C MET A 349 -12.33 10.59 -21.90
N LEU A 350 -12.68 9.59 -21.09
CA LEU A 350 -11.85 8.45 -20.74
C LEU A 350 -12.52 7.17 -21.24
N SER A 351 -11.80 6.30 -21.95
CA SER A 351 -12.33 5.04 -22.46
C SER A 351 -11.34 3.90 -22.27
N PHE A 352 -11.81 2.77 -21.75
CA PHE A 352 -10.99 1.58 -21.54
C PHE A 352 -11.85 0.31 -21.42
N LYS A 353 -11.16 -0.83 -21.36
CA LYS A 353 -11.77 -2.13 -21.07
C LYS A 353 -11.14 -2.74 -19.83
N ILE A 354 -11.97 -3.32 -18.96
CA ILE A 354 -11.53 -4.08 -17.79
C ILE A 354 -12.16 -5.46 -17.74
N CYS A 355 -11.47 -6.39 -17.10
CA CYS A 355 -11.99 -7.72 -16.83
C CYS A 355 -12.18 -7.89 -15.32
N ASP A 356 -13.40 -8.18 -14.89
CA ASP A 356 -13.70 -8.64 -13.53
C ASP A 356 -14.47 -9.96 -13.61
N LYS A 357 -14.02 -10.96 -12.86
CA LYS A 357 -14.59 -12.32 -12.79
C LYS A 357 -14.85 -12.94 -14.16
N LYS A 358 -13.90 -12.76 -15.09
CA LYS A 358 -13.93 -13.18 -16.50
C LYS A 358 -14.97 -12.47 -17.36
N GLN A 359 -15.58 -11.40 -16.85
CA GLN A 359 -16.50 -10.54 -17.57
C GLN A 359 -15.76 -9.28 -18.01
N TRP A 360 -15.82 -9.01 -19.32
CA TRP A 360 -15.21 -7.82 -19.88
C TRP A 360 -16.23 -6.68 -19.93
N TYR A 361 -15.84 -5.52 -19.42
CA TYR A 361 -16.61 -4.29 -19.47
C TYR A 361 -15.88 -3.31 -20.38
N HIS A 362 -16.61 -2.67 -21.27
CA HIS A 362 -16.18 -1.46 -21.96
C HIS A 362 -16.79 -0.27 -21.24
N ILE A 363 -15.96 0.67 -20.83
CA ILE A 363 -16.37 1.84 -20.05
C ILE A 363 -15.93 3.08 -20.83
N GLU A 364 -16.86 4.02 -20.98
CA GLU A 364 -16.63 5.36 -21.51
C GLU A 364 -17.19 6.37 -20.52
N ILE A 365 -16.37 7.33 -20.11
CA ILE A 365 -16.73 8.36 -19.15
C ILE A 365 -16.52 9.70 -19.84
N THR A 366 -17.55 10.54 -19.85
CA THR A 366 -17.52 11.94 -20.28
C THR A 366 -17.98 12.82 -19.12
N LYS A 367 -17.93 14.14 -19.29
CA LYS A 367 -18.45 15.09 -18.29
C LYS A 367 -19.94 14.92 -17.98
N GLU A 368 -20.70 14.41 -18.94
CA GLU A 368 -22.17 14.34 -18.85
C GLU A 368 -22.68 12.91 -18.66
N ASN A 369 -21.94 11.91 -19.14
CA ASN A 369 -22.44 10.55 -19.28
C ASN A 369 -21.35 9.52 -19.01
N ILE A 370 -21.76 8.43 -18.35
CA ILE A 370 -21.01 7.20 -18.14
C ILE A 370 -21.72 6.10 -18.92
N LEU A 371 -21.05 5.55 -19.93
CA LEU A 371 -21.50 4.42 -20.72
C LEU A 371 -20.76 3.17 -20.28
N VAL A 372 -21.52 2.12 -19.96
CA VAL A 372 -20.97 0.80 -19.60
C VAL A 372 -21.60 -0.25 -20.50
N LYS A 373 -20.75 -1.08 -21.12
CA LYS A 373 -21.16 -2.20 -21.95
C LYS A 373 -20.49 -3.48 -21.49
N LEU A 374 -21.28 -4.47 -21.13
CA LEU A 374 -20.81 -5.83 -20.83
C LEU A 374 -20.54 -6.57 -22.15
N LEU A 375 -19.27 -6.89 -22.42
CA LEU A 375 -18.76 -7.43 -23.71
C LEU A 375 -18.93 -8.95 -23.88
N GLY A 376 -19.60 -9.63 -22.95
CA GLY A 376 -19.85 -11.08 -23.00
C GLY A 376 -21.01 -11.50 -23.92
N ARG A 377 -21.17 -12.82 -24.06
CA ARG A 377 -22.34 -13.48 -24.68
C ARG A 377 -23.13 -14.21 -23.57
N GLY A 378 -24.44 -14.14 -23.60
CA GLY A 378 -25.32 -14.80 -22.63
C GLY A 378 -26.49 -13.91 -22.18
N GLU A 379 -27.25 -14.38 -21.19
CA GLU A 379 -28.44 -13.68 -20.67
C GLU A 379 -28.26 -13.14 -19.24
N THR A 380 -27.15 -13.50 -18.58
CA THR A 380 -26.90 -13.11 -17.19
C THR A 380 -26.67 -11.61 -17.10
N LYS A 381 -27.58 -10.94 -16.39
CA LYS A 381 -27.46 -9.52 -16.06
C LYS A 381 -26.56 -9.34 -14.84
N ILE A 382 -25.77 -8.29 -14.84
CA ILE A 382 -24.89 -7.92 -13.73
C ILE A 382 -25.38 -6.60 -13.14
N ILE A 383 -25.48 -6.52 -11.82
CA ILE A 383 -25.77 -5.27 -11.14
C ILE A 383 -24.47 -4.49 -10.97
N ALA A 384 -24.50 -3.22 -11.35
CA ALA A 384 -23.43 -2.26 -11.12
C ALA A 384 -23.99 -1.04 -10.39
N THR A 385 -23.14 -0.35 -9.65
CA THR A 385 -23.45 0.95 -9.05
C THR A 385 -22.70 2.02 -9.84
N ILE A 386 -23.40 2.96 -10.45
CA ILE A 386 -22.79 4.06 -11.22
C ILE A 386 -23.28 5.36 -10.60
N VAL A 387 -22.38 6.18 -10.06
CA VAL A 387 -22.69 7.43 -9.32
C VAL A 387 -23.83 7.24 -8.31
N GLY A 388 -23.71 6.18 -7.49
CA GLY A 388 -24.68 5.80 -6.47
C GLY A 388 -25.97 5.14 -6.99
N LYS A 389 -26.18 5.05 -8.30
CA LYS A 389 -27.38 4.44 -8.91
C LYS A 389 -27.13 2.99 -9.27
N LYS A 390 -27.97 2.08 -8.78
CA LYS A 390 -27.94 0.67 -9.18
C LYS A 390 -28.52 0.52 -10.59
N VAL A 391 -27.73 -0.06 -11.48
CA VAL A 391 -28.11 -0.36 -12.87
C VAL A 391 -27.92 -1.82 -13.20
N SER A 392 -28.75 -2.34 -14.09
CA SER A 392 -28.66 -3.71 -14.58
C SER A 392 -28.00 -3.72 -15.96
N LEU A 393 -26.79 -4.27 -16.04
CA LEU A 393 -26.04 -4.41 -17.28
C LEU A 393 -26.42 -5.71 -17.98
N ALA A 394 -26.96 -5.62 -19.20
CA ALA A 394 -27.23 -6.78 -20.04
C ALA A 394 -26.09 -7.00 -21.05
N PRO A 395 -25.66 -8.25 -21.30
CA PRO A 395 -24.63 -8.55 -22.29
C PRO A 395 -24.94 -7.94 -23.66
N GLY A 396 -23.93 -7.33 -24.29
CA GLY A 396 -24.03 -6.72 -25.61
C GLY A 396 -24.76 -5.36 -25.68
N LYS A 397 -25.48 -4.95 -24.63
CA LYS A 397 -26.18 -3.65 -24.58
C LYS A 397 -25.36 -2.63 -23.80
N ALA A 398 -25.25 -1.42 -24.36
CA ALA A 398 -24.69 -0.28 -23.64
C ALA A 398 -25.75 0.30 -22.69
N THR A 399 -25.35 0.63 -21.47
CA THR A 399 -26.15 1.33 -20.48
C THR A 399 -25.50 2.68 -20.21
N THR A 400 -26.27 3.76 -20.36
CA THR A 400 -25.77 5.13 -20.14
C THR A 400 -26.42 5.72 -18.88
N VAL A 401 -25.59 6.28 -18.01
CA VAL A 401 -26.01 6.98 -16.79
C VAL A 401 -25.45 8.39 -16.84
N LYS A 402 -26.26 9.40 -16.47
CA LYS A 402 -25.74 10.76 -16.32
C LYS A 402 -24.84 10.85 -15.10
N SER A 403 -23.65 11.41 -15.29
CA SER A 403 -22.63 11.63 -14.26
C SER A 403 -23.15 12.44 -13.07
#